data_AF-A0A7W9TT38-F1
#
_entry.id   AF-A0A7W9TT38-F1
#
_cell.length_a   1.000
_cell.length_b   1.000
_cell.length_c   1.000
_cell.angle_alpha   90.00
_cell.angle_beta   90.00
_cell.angle_gamma   90.00
#
_symmetry.space_group_name_H-M   'P 1'
#
loop_
_entity.id
_entity.type
_entity.pdbx_description
1 polymer ?
#
loop_
_entity_poly.entity_id
_entity_poly.type
_entity_poly.pdbx_seq_one_letter_code
_entity_poly.pdbx_strand_id
1 'polypeptide(L)'
;MAVDGEIAPISGYLDHFPFSKGISHWVQKHNVYSTMEASHLVEARLANASIKRAIFTSDFNERRRYQKILFYRIPCRPFIKFIYMMLVRRAFFDGIAGVNYSFLQCFYEYLISLKANEIDSMNLE
;
A
#
# COMPACT_ATOMS: atom_id res chain seq x y z
N MET A 1 0.22 -1.77 -14.78
CA MET A 1 -0.62 -1.65 -15.99
C MET A 1 -0.05 -0.52 -16.82
N ALA A 2 0.54 -0.85 -17.97
CA ALA A 2 0.67 0.12 -19.05
C ALA A 2 -0.68 0.13 -19.76
N VAL A 3 -1.28 1.30 -19.89
CA VAL A 3 -2.53 1.48 -20.64
C VAL A 3 -2.12 2.11 -21.97
N ASP A 4 -2.63 1.57 -23.07
CA ASP A 4 -2.35 2.11 -24.39
C ASP A 4 -3.36 3.25 -24.64
N GLY A 5 -2.89 4.50 -24.59
CA GLY A 5 -3.73 5.68 -24.77
C GLY A 5 -3.20 6.96 -24.12
N GLU A 6 -3.84 8.09 -24.47
CA GLU A 6 -3.53 9.40 -23.89
C GLU A 6 -4.01 9.47 -22.44
N ILE A 7 -3.12 9.89 -21.53
CA ILE A 7 -3.43 10.09 -20.12
C ILE A 7 -3.68 11.59 -19.92
N ALA A 8 -4.90 11.95 -19.52
CA ALA A 8 -5.28 13.31 -19.20
C ALA A 8 -5.70 13.44 -17.73
N PRO A 9 -5.38 14.56 -17.05
CA PRO A 9 -5.90 14.83 -15.72
C PRO A 9 -7.38 15.18 -15.79
N ILE A 10 -8.17 14.65 -14.86
CA ILE A 10 -9.56 15.06 -14.65
C ILE A 10 -9.62 16.20 -13.62
N SER A 11 -10.49 17.18 -13.84
CA SER A 11 -10.75 18.24 -12.87
C SER A 11 -11.68 17.73 -11.77
N GLY A 12 -11.30 17.91 -10.50
CA GLY A 12 -12.14 17.61 -9.34
C GLY A 12 -11.69 16.38 -8.55
N TYR A 13 -12.52 15.98 -7.57
CA TYR A 13 -12.28 14.84 -6.69
C TYR A 13 -13.17 13.66 -7.08
N LEU A 14 -12.65 12.45 -6.87
CA LEU A 14 -13.44 11.23 -6.95
C LEU A 14 -13.93 10.87 -5.55
N ASP A 15 -15.24 11.00 -5.32
CA ASP A 15 -15.87 10.51 -4.10
C ASP A 15 -15.85 8.98 -4.08
N HIS A 16 -14.89 8.44 -3.32
CA HIS A 16 -14.72 7.00 -3.19
C HIS A 16 -15.30 6.53 -1.85
N PHE A 17 -16.36 5.72 -1.91
CA PHE A 17 -17.00 5.09 -0.75
C PHE A 17 -16.54 3.62 -0.61
N PRO A 18 -15.36 3.35 0.00
CA PRO A 18 -14.75 2.03 0.03
C PRO A 18 -15.58 0.98 0.78
N PHE A 19 -16.50 1.42 1.64
CA PHE A 19 -17.34 0.57 2.49
C PHE A 19 -18.80 0.49 2.03
N SER A 20 -19.15 1.07 0.88
CA SER A 20 -20.52 1.02 0.32
C SER A 20 -21.07 -0.41 0.15
N LYS A 21 -20.18 -1.39 -0.06
CA LYS A 21 -20.49 -2.83 -0.18
C LYS A 21 -20.24 -3.62 1.12
N GLY A 22 -19.97 -2.94 2.24
CA GLY A 22 -19.70 -3.53 3.54
C GLY A 22 -18.26 -4.04 3.75
N ILE A 23 -17.97 -4.44 5.00
CA ILE A 23 -16.64 -4.90 5.44
C ILE A 23 -16.26 -6.23 4.79
N SER A 24 -17.19 -7.16 4.61
CA SER A 24 -16.90 -8.47 3.98
C SER A 24 -16.32 -8.30 2.58
N HIS A 25 -16.93 -7.44 1.76
CA HIS A 25 -16.42 -7.10 0.43
C HIS A 25 -15.07 -6.39 0.50
N TRP A 26 -14.89 -5.47 1.47
CA TRP A 26 -13.60 -4.81 1.70
C TRP A 26 -12.50 -5.84 1.99
N VAL A 27 -12.73 -6.78 2.91
CA VAL A 27 -11.75 -7.81 3.29
C VAL A 27 -11.44 -8.74 2.13
N GLN A 28 -12.44 -9.22 1.39
CA GLN A 28 -12.24 -10.08 0.23
C GLN A 28 -11.37 -9.40 -0.83
N LYS A 29 -11.67 -8.13 -1.15
CA LYS A 29 -10.88 -7.34 -2.09
C LYS A 29 -9.45 -7.14 -1.60
N HIS A 30 -9.25 -6.80 -0.32
CA HIS A 30 -7.92 -6.59 0.24
C HIS A 30 -7.13 -7.89 0.37
N ASN A 31 -7.79 -9.05 0.47
CA ASN A 31 -7.12 -10.34 0.36
C ASN A 31 -6.53 -10.53 -1.04
N VAL A 32 -7.28 -10.24 -2.11
CA VAL A 32 -6.74 -10.31 -3.48
C VAL A 32 -5.63 -9.26 -3.68
N TYR A 33 -5.85 -8.04 -3.23
CA TYR A 33 -4.90 -6.94 -3.41
C TYR A 33 -3.60 -7.17 -2.64
N SER A 34 -3.68 -7.75 -1.44
CA SER A 34 -2.49 -8.07 -0.65
C SER A 34 -1.62 -9.12 -1.32
N THR A 35 -2.21 -10.07 -2.05
CA THR A 35 -1.44 -11.01 -2.89
C THR A 35 -0.72 -10.27 -4.02
N MET A 36 -1.40 -9.40 -4.76
CA MET A 36 -0.77 -8.63 -5.83
C MET A 36 0.34 -7.70 -5.32
N GLU A 37 0.11 -7.01 -4.21
CA GLU A 37 1.14 -6.15 -3.59
C GLU A 37 2.28 -6.98 -3.00
N ALA A 38 2.04 -8.19 -2.51
CA ALA A 38 3.09 -9.10 -2.04
C ALA A 38 4.02 -9.52 -3.19
N SER A 39 3.47 -9.89 -4.35
CA SER A 39 4.27 -10.18 -5.55
C SER A 39 5.13 -8.98 -5.96
N HIS A 40 4.52 -7.79 -6.03
CA HIS A 40 5.28 -6.55 -6.30
C HIS A 40 6.35 -6.26 -5.24
N LEU A 41 6.10 -6.61 -3.97
CA LEU A 41 7.06 -6.42 -2.89
C LEU A 41 8.28 -7.31 -3.07
N VAL A 42 8.07 -8.59 -3.42
CA VAL A 42 9.16 -9.55 -3.72
C VAL A 42 10.00 -9.05 -4.90
N GLU A 43 9.36 -8.64 -6.00
CA GLU A 43 10.06 -8.01 -7.13
C GLU A 43 10.82 -6.74 -6.71
N ALA A 44 10.23 -5.91 -5.85
CA ALA A 44 10.85 -4.70 -5.33
C ALA A 44 12.04 -4.97 -4.40
N ARG A 45 12.11 -6.12 -3.73
CA ARG A 45 13.28 -6.53 -2.93
C ARG A 45 14.51 -6.72 -3.81
N LEU A 46 14.33 -7.26 -5.03
CA LEU A 46 15.38 -7.42 -6.04
C LEU A 46 15.76 -6.09 -6.71
N ALA A 47 14.88 -5.09 -6.67
CA ALA A 47 15.14 -3.79 -7.28
C ALA A 47 16.11 -2.92 -6.45
N ASN A 48 16.96 -2.16 -7.14
CA ASN A 48 17.83 -1.17 -6.51
C ASN A 48 17.01 -0.03 -5.89
N ALA A 49 17.06 0.10 -4.56
CA ALA A 49 16.48 1.25 -3.88
C ALA A 49 17.33 2.51 -4.13
N SER A 50 16.67 3.61 -4.51
CA SER A 50 17.33 4.89 -4.71
C SER A 50 16.55 6.01 -4.02
N ILE A 51 17.12 6.55 -2.95
CA ILE A 51 16.57 7.71 -2.23
C ILE A 51 16.53 8.93 -3.15
N LYS A 52 17.56 9.11 -3.98
CA LYS A 52 17.62 10.20 -4.96
C LYS A 52 16.40 10.16 -5.90
N ARG A 53 16.09 8.99 -6.48
CA ARG A 53 14.91 8.85 -7.35
C ARG A 53 13.58 8.96 -6.59
N ALA A 54 13.52 8.48 -5.35
CA ALA A 54 12.33 8.59 -4.50
C ALA A 54 11.94 10.05 -4.17
N ILE A 55 12.87 10.99 -4.27
CA ILE A 55 12.65 12.41 -3.92
C ILE A 55 12.68 13.31 -5.16
N PHE A 56 13.66 13.13 -6.05
CA PHE A 56 13.98 14.11 -7.10
C PHE A 56 13.49 13.74 -8.50
N THR A 57 12.91 12.55 -8.72
CA THR A 57 12.35 12.20 -10.03
C THR A 57 11.14 13.06 -10.33
N SER A 58 11.03 13.61 -11.55
CA SER A 58 9.92 14.44 -12.01
C SER A 58 8.63 13.63 -12.22
N ASP A 59 8.75 12.45 -12.85
CA ASP A 59 7.66 11.52 -13.06
C ASP A 59 7.07 11.02 -11.73
N PHE A 60 5.77 11.23 -11.55
CA PHE A 60 5.06 10.88 -10.31
C PHE A 60 5.02 9.37 -10.06
N ASN A 61 4.80 8.57 -11.11
CA ASN A 61 4.67 7.12 -11.00
C ASN A 61 6.02 6.49 -10.65
N GLU A 62 7.09 6.93 -11.32
CA GLU A 62 8.45 6.49 -11.01
C GLU A 62 8.84 6.90 -9.59
N ARG A 63 8.61 8.16 -9.20
CA ARG A 63 8.90 8.64 -7.83
C ARG A 63 8.13 7.81 -6.79
N ARG A 64 6.84 7.57 -7.01
CA ARG A 64 5.99 6.76 -6.11
C ARG A 64 6.46 5.31 -6.03
N ARG A 65 6.95 4.74 -7.14
CA ARG A 65 7.55 3.39 -7.17
C ARG A 65 8.78 3.32 -6.27
N TYR A 66 9.72 4.25 -6.39
CA TYR A 66 10.91 4.25 -5.52
C TYR A 66 10.59 4.50 -4.05
N GLN A 67 9.60 5.35 -3.76
CA GLN A 67 9.09 5.51 -2.39
C GLN A 67 8.48 4.22 -1.83
N LYS A 68 7.73 3.46 -2.65
CA LYS A 68 7.20 2.15 -2.27
C LYS A 68 8.35 1.16 -1.97
N ILE A 69 9.37 1.08 -2.83
CA ILE A 69 10.54 0.21 -2.63
C ILE A 69 11.21 0.52 -1.29
N LEU A 70 11.43 1.80 -0.96
CA LEU A 70 12.00 2.21 0.32
C LEU A 70 11.09 1.82 1.49
N PHE A 71 9.80 2.09 1.37
CA PHE A 71 8.81 1.78 2.41
C PHE A 71 8.74 0.28 2.71
N TYR A 72 8.87 -0.58 1.69
CA TYR A 72 8.85 -2.04 1.87
C TYR A 72 10.06 -2.59 2.64
N ARG A 73 11.19 -1.86 2.67
CA ARG A 73 12.39 -2.25 3.43
C ARG A 73 12.31 -1.89 4.91
N ILE A 74 11.29 -1.15 5.34
CA ILE A 74 11.14 -0.73 6.74
C ILE A 74 10.59 -1.90 7.57
N PRO A 75 11.25 -2.28 8.69
CA PRO A 75 10.73 -3.31 9.60
C PRO A 75 9.46 -2.84 10.29
N CYS A 76 8.62 -3.79 10.74
CA CYS A 76 7.37 -3.49 11.46
C CYS A 76 6.42 -2.52 10.72
N ARG A 77 6.46 -2.52 9.39
CA ARG A 77 5.66 -1.65 8.51
C ARG A 77 4.16 -1.59 8.84
N PRO A 78 3.48 -2.71 9.19
CA PRO A 78 2.07 -2.65 9.59
C PRO A 78 1.82 -1.73 10.79
N PHE A 79 2.68 -1.82 11.81
CA PHE A 79 2.59 -0.99 13.00
C PHE A 79 2.92 0.48 12.72
N ILE A 80 3.92 0.73 11.87
CA ILE A 80 4.25 2.08 11.42
C ILE A 80 3.08 2.71 10.66
N LYS A 81 2.41 1.93 9.80
CA LYS A 81 1.19 2.37 9.10
C LYS A 81 0.08 2.72 10.10
N PHE A 82 -0.12 1.91 11.12
CA PHE A 82 -1.09 2.19 12.17
C PHE A 82 -0.77 3.49 12.91
N ILE A 83 0.45 3.67 13.41
CA ILE A 83 0.89 4.90 14.09
C ILE A 83 0.73 6.12 13.18
N TYR A 84 1.12 6.00 11.91
CA TYR A 84 0.97 7.08 10.94
C TYR A 84 -0.51 7.48 10.79
N MET A 85 -1.41 6.50 10.66
CA MET A 85 -2.85 6.77 10.55
C MET A 85 -3.40 7.43 11.82
N MET A 86 -3.02 6.92 12.99
CA MET A 86 -3.50 7.46 14.26
C MET A 86 -2.96 8.85 14.55
N LEU A 87 -1.64 9.07 14.50
CA LEU A 87 -1.02 10.31 14.99
C LEU A 87 -0.87 11.37 13.90
N VAL A 88 -0.35 10.99 12.73
CA VAL A 88 -0.03 11.94 11.65
C VAL A 88 -1.28 12.30 10.86
N ARG A 89 -2.08 11.29 10.50
CA ARG A 89 -3.37 11.50 9.83
C ARG A 89 -4.50 11.84 10.80
N ARG A 90 -4.24 11.76 12.11
CA ARG A 90 -5.14 12.16 13.19
C ARG A 90 -6.48 11.42 13.11
N ALA A 91 -6.46 10.14 12.74
CA ALA A 91 -7.67 9.32 12.60
C ALA A 91 -8.49 9.20 13.89
N PHE A 92 -7.92 9.53 15.05
CA PHE A 92 -8.67 9.62 16.30
C PHE A 92 -9.76 10.72 16.29
N PHE A 93 -9.65 11.75 15.44
CA PHE A 93 -10.71 12.76 15.28
C PHE A 93 -11.95 12.19 14.58
N ASP A 94 -11.80 11.12 13.80
CA ASP A 94 -12.91 10.39 13.18
C ASP A 94 -13.54 9.36 14.15
N GLY A 95 -13.12 9.36 15.42
CA GLY A 95 -13.59 8.46 16.48
C GLY A 95 -13.36 6.99 16.15
N ILE A 96 -14.36 6.15 16.45
CA ILE A 96 -14.26 4.70 16.25
C ILE A 96 -14.07 4.32 14.78
N ALA A 97 -14.60 5.10 13.85
CA ALA A 97 -14.48 4.83 12.41
C ALA A 97 -13.01 4.96 11.96
N GLY A 98 -12.32 6.02 12.38
CA GLY A 98 -10.90 6.22 12.06
C GLY A 98 -9.99 5.20 12.75
N VAL A 99 -10.29 4.83 14.00
CA VAL A 99 -9.59 3.75 14.71
C VAL A 99 -9.74 2.42 13.96
N ASN A 100 -10.97 2.04 13.64
CA ASN A 100 -11.25 0.79 12.90
C ASN A 100 -10.57 0.79 11.53
N TYR A 101 -10.61 1.92 10.81
CA TYR A 101 -9.92 2.03 9.52
C TYR A 101 -8.39 1.91 9.66
N SER A 102 -7.81 2.47 10.72
CA SER A 102 -6.38 2.34 11.01
C SER A 102 -6.00 0.88 11.27
N PHE A 103 -6.83 0.13 12.01
CA PHE A 103 -6.65 -1.32 12.19
C PHE A 103 -6.79 -2.10 10.88
N LEU A 104 -7.77 -1.78 10.04
CA LEU A 104 -7.92 -2.40 8.72
C LEU A 104 -6.69 -2.16 7.84
N GLN A 105 -6.12 -0.95 7.85
CA GLN A 105 -4.87 -0.65 7.14
C GLN A 105 -3.67 -1.43 7.71
N CYS A 106 -3.59 -1.56 9.03
CA CYS A 106 -2.56 -2.37 9.69
C CYS A 106 -2.69 -3.86 9.30
N PHE A 107 -3.90 -4.42 9.40
CA PHE A 107 -4.21 -5.78 9.00
C PHE A 107 -3.85 -6.04 7.53
N TYR A 108 -4.19 -5.11 6.64
CA TYR A 108 -3.84 -5.22 5.23
C TYR A 108 -2.32 -5.25 4.99
N GLU A 109 -1.57 -4.33 5.58
CA GLU A 109 -0.10 -4.31 5.48
C GLU A 109 0.55 -5.57 6.08
N TYR A 110 -0.07 -6.13 7.13
CA TYR A 110 0.36 -7.37 7.74
C TYR A 110 0.19 -8.55 6.77
N LEU A 111 -0.98 -8.69 6.14
CA LEU A 111 -1.21 -9.70 5.11
C LEU A 111 -0.21 -9.62 3.95
N ILE A 112 0.10 -8.41 3.47
CA ILE A 112 1.11 -8.21 2.41
C ILE A 112 2.46 -8.77 2.86
N SER A 113 2.86 -8.48 4.10
CA SER A 113 4.15 -8.92 4.65
C SER A 113 4.24 -10.44 4.78
N LEU A 114 3.18 -11.08 5.28
CA LEU A 114 3.12 -12.54 5.41
C LEU A 114 3.18 -13.23 4.04
N LYS A 115 2.35 -12.79 3.09
CA LYS A 115 2.31 -13.37 1.74
C LYS A 115 3.62 -13.17 0.98
N ALA A 116 4.28 -12.03 1.16
CA ALA A 116 5.58 -11.81 0.52
C ALA A 116 6.65 -12.76 1.07
N ASN A 117 6.63 -13.04 2.37
CA ASN A 117 7.53 -14.02 2.97
C ASN A 117 7.20 -15.45 2.51
N GLU A 118 5.91 -15.79 2.38
CA GLU A 118 5.47 -17.07 1.82
C GLU A 118 5.99 -17.27 0.39
N ILE A 119 5.85 -16.26 -0.48
CA ILE A 119 6.36 -16.30 -1.86
C ILE A 119 7.89 -16.47 -1.87
N ASP A 120 8.62 -15.74 -1.02
CA ASP A 120 10.07 -15.88 -0.93
C ASP A 120 10.49 -17.28 -0.49
N SER A 121 9.78 -17.88 0.48
CA SER A 121 10.04 -19.25 0.91
C SER A 121 9.80 -20.26 -0.23
N MET A 122 8.74 -20.12 -1.00
CA MET A 122 8.45 -20.99 -2.15
C MET A 122 9.46 -20.86 -3.29
N ASN A 123 10.10 -19.69 -3.44
CA ASN A 123 11.14 -19.48 -4.47
C ASN A 123 12.50 -20.08 -4.10
N LEU A 124 12.70 -20.46 -2.83
CA LEU A 124 13.95 -21.05 -2.32
C LEU A 124 13.94 -22.59 -2.35
N GLU A 125 12.75 -23.20 -2.49
CA GLU A 125 12.55 -24.64 -2.70
C GLU A 125 12.65 -25.02 -4.18
#